data_AF-A0AAF1ATP2-F1
#
_entry.id   AF-A0AAF1ATP2-F1
#
_cell.length_a   1.000
_cell.length_b   1.000
_cell.length_c   1.000
_cell.angle_alpha   90.00
_cell.angle_beta   90.00
_cell.angle_gamma   90.00
#
_symmetry.space_group_name_H-M   'P 1'
#
loop_
_entity.id
_entity.type
_entity.pdbx_description
1 polymer ?
#
loop_
_entity_poly.entity_id
_entity_poly.type
_entity_poly.pdbx_seq_one_letter_code
_entity_poly.pdbx_strand_id
1 'polypeptide(L)'
;MKNAGFTIVPGSDGLLQNTKEAIRLAREIGYPVMIKAEILVFATAGGGGRGMRLAKERDKFGKLLQAVESEASAAFGNDGVYLEKYIHNPMHIEVQNTLHILYLGT
;
A
#
# COMPACT_ATOMS: atom_id res chain seq x y z
N MET A 1 -9.34 7.50 -8.18
CA MET A 1 -9.94 6.20 -8.59
C MET A 1 -11.35 5.98 -8.06
N LYS A 2 -11.62 6.16 -6.76
CA LYS A 2 -12.95 5.95 -6.16
C LYS A 2 -14.13 6.59 -6.92
N ASN A 3 -13.97 7.81 -7.41
CA ASN A 3 -15.06 8.56 -8.07
C ASN A 3 -15.25 8.21 -9.56
N ALA A 4 -14.38 7.36 -10.12
CA ALA A 4 -14.38 7.05 -11.56
C ALA A 4 -15.11 5.73 -11.89
N GLY A 5 -15.90 5.18 -10.95
CA GLY A 5 -16.70 3.96 -11.16
C GLY A 5 -15.92 2.64 -11.11
N PHE A 6 -14.63 2.67 -10.78
CA PHE A 6 -13.81 1.47 -10.65
C PHE A 6 -14.00 0.81 -9.28
N THR A 7 -14.08 -0.52 -9.28
CA THR A 7 -13.97 -1.30 -8.05
C THR A 7 -12.52 -1.25 -7.57
N ILE A 8 -12.33 -0.80 -6.34
CA ILE A 8 -11.01 -0.71 -5.71
C ILE A 8 -10.87 -1.76 -4.62
N VAL A 9 -9.63 -2.16 -4.34
CA VAL A 9 -9.33 -3.07 -3.23
C VAL A 9 -9.74 -2.39 -1.91
N PRO A 10 -10.49 -3.06 -1.03
CA PRO A 10 -10.80 -2.52 0.29
C PRO A 10 -9.50 -2.25 1.05
N GLY A 11 -9.36 -1.05 1.59
CA GLY A 11 -8.12 -0.58 2.20
C GLY A 11 -8.34 0.70 2.99
N SER A 12 -7.25 1.31 3.46
CA SER A 12 -7.32 2.63 4.08
C SER A 12 -7.53 3.72 3.03
N ASP A 13 -8.23 4.78 3.42
CA ASP A 13 -8.50 5.94 2.57
C ASP A 13 -7.29 6.89 2.43
N GLY A 14 -6.19 6.53 3.09
CA GLY A 14 -4.93 7.25 3.15
C GLY A 14 -4.00 6.57 4.14
N LEU A 15 -3.09 7.35 4.69
CA LEU A 15 -2.17 6.90 5.74
C LEU A 15 -2.90 6.71 7.06
N LEU A 16 -2.54 5.65 7.77
CA LEU A 16 -2.98 5.41 9.12
C LEU A 16 -2.26 6.35 10.08
N GLN A 17 -2.98 6.97 11.01
CA GLN A 17 -2.36 7.91 11.93
C GLN A 17 -1.78 7.25 13.18
N ASN A 18 -2.23 6.04 13.50
CA ASN A 18 -1.74 5.31 14.68
C ASN A 18 -2.05 3.81 14.60
N THR A 19 -1.33 3.03 15.41
CA THR A 19 -1.48 1.57 15.52
C THR A 19 -2.91 1.13 15.90
N LYS A 20 -3.64 1.92 16.70
CA LYS A 20 -5.01 1.56 17.13
C LYS A 20 -5.98 1.60 15.95
N GLU A 21 -5.88 2.64 15.12
CA GLU A 21 -6.62 2.79 13.88
C GLU A 21 -6.28 1.64 12.92
N ALA A 22 -4.99 1.33 12.78
CA ALA A 22 -4.52 0.21 11.96
C ALA A 22 -5.16 -1.12 12.37
N ILE A 23 -5.20 -1.42 13.67
CA ILE A 23 -5.81 -2.65 14.21
C ILE A 23 -7.34 -2.64 14.02
N ARG A 24 -7.98 -1.48 14.17
CA ARG A 24 -9.43 -1.34 13.92
C ARG A 24 -9.75 -1.65 12.46
N LEU A 25 -9.03 -1.01 11.54
CA LEU A 25 -9.25 -1.17 10.11
C LEU A 25 -8.89 -2.57 9.63
N ALA A 26 -7.81 -3.18 10.15
CA ALA A 26 -7.45 -4.56 9.82
C ALA A 26 -8.57 -5.56 10.20
N ARG A 27 -9.29 -5.31 11.30
CA ARG A 27 -10.46 -6.11 11.69
C ARG A 27 -11.67 -5.87 10.78
N GLU A 28 -11.88 -4.62 10.36
CA GLU A 28 -12.98 -4.23 9.47
C GLU A 28 -12.81 -4.82 8.06
N ILE A 29 -11.59 -4.77 7.52
CA ILE A 29 -11.22 -5.41 6.23
C ILE A 29 -11.24 -6.95 6.34
N GLY A 30 -10.89 -7.47 7.51
CA GLY A 30 -10.74 -8.89 7.80
C GLY A 30 -9.41 -9.46 7.29
N TYR A 31 -8.81 -10.37 8.05
CA TYR A 31 -7.57 -11.03 7.66
C TYR A 31 -7.76 -12.04 6.52
N PRO A 32 -6.74 -12.32 5.69
CA PRO A 32 -5.41 -11.67 5.67
C PRO A 32 -5.44 -10.22 5.12
N VAL A 33 -4.55 -9.38 5.65
CA VAL A 33 -4.37 -7.97 5.22
C VAL A 33 -2.91 -7.70 4.88
N MET A 34 -2.69 -6.79 3.92
CA MET A 34 -1.37 -6.34 3.49
C MET A 34 -1.07 -4.98 4.09
N ILE A 35 0.10 -4.87 4.73
CA ILE A 35 0.64 -3.63 5.29
C ILE A 35 1.65 -3.09 4.30
N LYS A 36 1.50 -1.84 3.89
CA LYS A 36 2.32 -1.19 2.87
C LYS A 36 2.79 0.17 3.37
N ALA A 37 4.06 0.48 3.19
CA ALA A 37 4.61 1.81 3.46
C ALA A 37 4.14 2.82 2.39
N GLU A 38 3.92 4.07 2.80
CA GLU A 38 3.50 5.19 1.93
C GLU A 38 4.35 5.30 0.67
N ILE A 39 5.68 5.25 0.83
CA ILE A 39 6.66 5.57 -0.22
C ILE A 39 6.90 4.38 -1.17
N LEU A 40 5.94 3.47 -1.32
CA LEU A 40 5.96 2.43 -2.35
C LEU A 40 5.60 3.01 -3.72
N VAL A 41 6.49 3.84 -4.28
CA VAL A 41 6.37 4.32 -5.67
C VAL A 41 7.74 4.44 -6.32
N PHE A 42 8.46 3.33 -6.47
CA PHE A 42 9.47 3.20 -7.53
C PHE A 42 9.52 1.75 -8.02
N ALA A 43 8.54 1.36 -8.83
CA ALA A 43 8.65 0.14 -9.66
C ALA A 43 9.92 0.17 -10.54
N THR A 44 10.48 1.36 -10.80
CA THR A 44 11.72 1.59 -11.56
C THR A 44 13.01 1.25 -10.81
N ALA A 45 12.96 0.95 -9.50
CA ALA A 45 14.14 0.70 -8.67
C ALA A 45 14.03 -0.61 -7.88
N GLY A 46 13.73 -1.74 -8.54
CA GLY A 46 14.09 -3.08 -8.03
C GLY A 46 13.88 -3.36 -6.53
N GLY A 47 12.77 -2.91 -5.93
CA GLY A 47 12.53 -3.01 -4.50
C GLY A 47 11.96 -4.38 -4.13
N GLY A 48 12.83 -5.39 -3.95
CA GLY A 48 12.48 -6.79 -3.66
C GLY A 48 11.69 -7.05 -2.35
N GLY A 49 10.46 -6.55 -2.25
CA GLY A 49 9.56 -6.76 -1.10
C GLY A 49 9.84 -5.88 0.12
N ARG A 50 10.67 -4.84 -0.03
CA ARG A 50 10.97 -3.88 1.05
C ARG A 50 9.76 -2.97 1.30
N GLY A 51 9.39 -2.80 2.56
CA GLY A 51 8.24 -1.96 2.96
C GLY A 51 6.84 -2.58 2.80
N MET A 52 6.73 -3.90 2.56
CA MET A 52 5.45 -4.63 2.54
C MET A 52 5.46 -5.85 3.47
N ARG A 53 4.37 -6.08 4.22
CA ARG A 53 4.19 -7.29 5.05
C ARG A 53 2.77 -7.84 4.94
N LEU A 54 2.66 -9.17 4.84
CA LEU A 54 1.38 -9.88 4.88
C LEU A 54 1.05 -10.29 6.32
N ALA A 55 0.01 -9.69 6.90
CA ALA A 55 -0.54 -10.11 8.17
C ALA A 55 -1.66 -11.13 7.93
N LYS A 56 -1.38 -12.41 8.20
CA LYS A 56 -2.36 -13.50 8.08
C LYS A 56 -3.34 -13.56 9.26
N GLU A 57 -2.90 -13.10 10.42
CA GLU A 57 -3.61 -13.22 11.69
C GLU A 57 -3.41 -11.96 12.53
N ARG A 58 -4.37 -11.67 13.41
CA ARG A 58 -4.37 -10.50 14.29
C ARG A 58 -3.14 -10.43 15.20
N ASP A 59 -2.72 -11.56 15.75
CA ASP A 59 -1.68 -11.58 16.79
C ASP A 59 -0.29 -11.23 16.23
N LYS A 60 -0.09 -11.41 14.93
CA LYS A 60 1.14 -11.02 14.22
C LYS A 60 1.07 -9.60 13.66
N PHE A 61 -0.12 -9.01 13.55
CA PHE A 61 -0.33 -7.71 12.89
C PHE A 61 0.50 -6.59 13.53
N GLY A 62 0.45 -6.43 14.86
CA GLY A 62 1.16 -5.33 15.54
C GLY A 62 2.68 -5.38 15.34
N LYS A 63 3.28 -6.58 15.41
CA LYS A 63 4.72 -6.76 15.15
C LYS A 63 5.09 -6.46 13.71
N LEU A 64 4.25 -6.88 12.76
CA LEU A 64 4.48 -6.62 11.33
C LEU A 64 4.32 -5.14 10.99
N LEU A 65 3.37 -4.45 11.62
CA LEU A 65 3.17 -3.01 11.47
C LEU A 65 4.42 -2.24 11.90
N GLN A 66 4.91 -2.48 13.13
CA GLN A 66 6.13 -1.83 13.64
C GLN A 66 7.36 -2.11 12.76
N ALA A 67 7.47 -3.32 12.22
CA ALA A 67 8.56 -3.66 11.31
C ALA A 67 8.50 -2.84 10.01
N VAL A 68 7.30 -2.62 9.45
CA VAL A 68 7.12 -1.80 8.25
C VAL A 68 7.38 -0.33 8.55
N GLU A 69 6.83 0.21 9.64
CA GLU A 69 7.06 1.60 10.09
C GLU A 69 8.57 1.87 10.28
N SER A 70 9.28 0.95 10.94
CA SER A 70 10.73 1.06 11.16
C SER A 70 11.53 1.02 9.85
N GLU A 71 11.17 0.11 8.94
CA GLU A 71 11.83 -0.01 7.62
C GLU A 71 11.56 1.22 6.76
N ALA A 72 10.33 1.74 6.78
CA ALA A 72 9.95 2.96 6.07
C ALA A 72 10.69 4.19 6.63
N SER A 73 10.75 4.32 7.96
CA SER A 73 11.50 5.39 8.63
C SER A 73 13.00 5.33 8.29
N ALA A 74 13.61 4.14 8.32
CA ALA A 74 15.03 3.98 8.02
C ALA A 74 15.37 4.19 6.55
N ALA A 75 14.49 3.79 5.63
CA ALA A 75 14.75 3.89 4.20
C ALA A 75 14.39 5.26 3.61
N PHE A 76 13.36 5.93 4.14
CA PHE A 76 12.76 7.10 3.51
C PHE A 76 12.50 8.27 4.47
N GLY A 77 12.79 8.13 5.76
CA GLY A 77 12.56 9.17 6.75
C GLY A 77 11.08 9.43 7.07
N ASN A 78 10.19 8.50 6.69
CA ASN A 78 8.75 8.59 6.90
C ASN A 78 8.22 7.20 7.30
N ASP A 79 7.44 7.14 8.38
CA ASP A 79 6.84 5.93 8.94
C ASP A 79 5.39 5.69 8.49
N GLY A 80 4.88 6.52 7.57
CA GLY A 80 3.53 6.40 7.02
C GLY A 80 3.25 5.03 6.41
N VAL A 81 2.12 4.43 6.80
CA VAL A 81 1.66 3.12 6.33
C VAL A 81 0.18 3.14 5.98
N TYR A 82 -0.21 2.28 5.04
CA TYR A 82 -1.58 2.05 4.63
C TYR A 82 -1.88 0.54 4.57
N LEU A 83 -3.17 0.19 4.62
CA LEU A 83 -3.63 -1.20 4.60
C LEU A 83 -4.44 -1.49 3.36
N GLU A 84 -4.30 -2.71 2.84
CA GLU A 84 -5.13 -3.24 1.77
C GLU A 84 -5.56 -4.67 2.08
N LYS A 85 -6.73 -5.07 1.59
CA LYS A 85 -7.15 -6.47 1.59
C LYS A 85 -6.17 -7.28 0.75
N TYR A 86 -5.68 -8.39 1.32
CA TYR A 86 -4.85 -9.30 0.54
C TYR A 86 -5.73 -10.07 -0.47
N ILE A 87 -5.37 -9.98 -1.75
CA ILE A 87 -6.00 -10.75 -2.83
C ILE A 87 -5.21 -12.05 -3.00
N HIS A 88 -5.92 -13.18 -2.98
CA HIS A 88 -5.29 -14.48 -3.21
C HIS A 88 -5.07 -14.71 -4.70
N ASN A 89 -3.87 -15.16 -5.06
CA ASN A 89 -3.46 -15.45 -6.44
C ASN A 89 -3.77 -14.31 -7.43
N PRO A 90 -3.31 -13.06 -7.18
CA PRO A 90 -3.62 -11.94 -8.05
C PRO A 90 -2.84 -12.05 -9.36
N MET A 91 -3.49 -11.75 -10.48
CA MET A 91 -2.77 -11.41 -11.70
C MET A 91 -2.45 -9.92 -11.68
N HIS A 92 -1.17 -9.58 -11.77
CA HIS A 92 -0.75 -8.18 -11.83
C HIS A 92 -0.86 -7.70 -13.29
N ILE A 93 -1.73 -6.71 -13.52
CA ILE A 93 -1.94 -6.09 -14.83
C ILE A 93 -1.68 -4.59 -14.68
N GLU A 94 -0.80 -4.06 -15.52
CA GLU A 94 -0.44 -2.65 -15.60
C GLU A 94 -0.86 -2.10 -16.97
N VAL A 95 -1.44 -0.90 -16.98
CA VAL A 95 -1.81 -0.19 -18.21
C VAL A 95 -0.93 1.05 -18.32
N GLN A 96 -0.07 1.07 -19.33
CA GLN A 96 0.77 2.23 -19.65
C GLN A 96 -0.07 3.29 -20.38
N ASN A 97 -0.22 4.46 -19.76
CA ASN A 97 -0.81 5.62 -20.43
C ASN A 97 0.31 6.50 -21.02
N THR A 98 0.47 6.51 -22.34
CA THR A 98 1.36 7.46 -23.02
C THR A 98 0.53 8.63 -23.55
N LEU A 99 0.75 9.84 -23.00
CA LEU A 99 0.24 11.09 -23.56
C LEU A 99 1.43 11.91 -24.10
N HIS A 100 1.59 11.94 -25.42
CA HIS A 100 2.50 12.85 -26.11
C HIS A 100 1.70 14.05 -26.62
N ILE A 101 1.91 15.24 -26.04
CA ILE A 101 1.45 16.50 -26.63
C ILE A 101 2.67 17.17 -27.24
N LEU A 102 2.79 17.12 -28.57
CA LEU A 102 3.74 17.92 -29.33
C LEU A 102 3.03 19.22 -29.73
N TYR A 103 3.40 20.33 -29.09
CA TYR A 103 3.02 21.66 -29.56
C TYR A 103 4.03 22.11 -30.61
N LEU A 104 3.68 21.99 -31.89
CA LEU A 104 4.40 22.66 -32.97
C LEU A 104 3.73 24.01 -33.19
N GLY A 105 4.20 25.03 -32.46
CA GLY A 105 3.86 26.41 -32.74
C GLY A 105 4.48 26.85 -34.06
N THR A 106 3.73 27.63 -34.83
CA THR A 106 4.21 28.40 -36.00
C THR A 106 5.06 29.58 -35.56
#